data_AF-A0AAW7STM4-F1
#
_entry.id   AF-A0AAW7STM4-F1
#
_cell.length_a   1.000
_cell.length_b   1.000
_cell.length_c   1.000
_cell.angle_alpha   90.00
_cell.angle_beta   90.00
_cell.angle_gamma   90.00
#
_symmetry.space_group_name_H-M   'P 1'
#
loop_
_entity.id
_entity.type
_entity.pdbx_description
1 polymer ?
#
loop_
_entity_poly.entity_id
_entity_poly.type
_entity_poly.pdbx_seq_one_letter_code
_entity_poly.pdbx_strand_id
1 'polypeptide(L)' 'MTTAIRRFIWTLRCARALRRHGGMSLRQAWDVAQSCHDQYAAEGFSPTDAAWEEMSYWSE' A
#
# COMPACT_ATOMS: atom_id res chain seq x y z
N MET A 1 -7.29 -5.59 18.93
CA MET A 1 -7.02 -5.96 17.51
C MET A 1 -5.55 -6.34 17.40
N THR A 2 -5.21 -7.53 16.92
CA THR A 2 -3.80 -7.99 16.88
C THR A 2 -3.00 -7.23 15.81
N THR A 3 -1.68 -7.15 15.97
CA THR A 3 -0.77 -6.49 15.03
C THR A 3 -0.88 -7.06 13.61
N ALA A 4 -1.09 -8.38 13.50
CA ALA A 4 -1.33 -9.06 12.22
C ALA A 4 -2.62 -8.59 11.52
N ILE A 5 -3.72 -8.42 12.27
CA ILE A 5 -4.99 -7.93 11.70
C ILE A 5 -4.84 -6.47 11.25
N ARG A 6 -4.14 -5.64 12.03
CA ARG A 6 -3.88 -4.24 11.64
C ARG A 6 -3.07 -4.15 10.35
N ARG A 7 -2.00 -4.94 10.23
CA ARG A 7 -1.18 -5.03 9.01
C ARG A 7 -2.02 -5.47 7.82
N PHE A 8 -2.79 -6.54 7.97
CA PHE A 8 -3.65 -7.05 6.90
C PHE A 8 -4.64 -5.98 6.38
N ILE A 9 -5.33 -5.27 7.29
CA ILE A 9 -6.28 -4.22 6.91
C ILE A 9 -5.56 -3.06 6.21
N TRP A 10 -4.40 -2.65 6.72
CA TRP A 10 -3.59 -1.58 6.13
C TRP A 10 -3.17 -1.96 4.71
N THR A 11 -2.57 -3.14 4.52
CA THR A 11 -2.12 -3.66 3.21
C THR A 11 -3.27 -3.76 2.22
N LEU A 12 -4.43 -4.27 2.65
CA LEU A 12 -5.62 -4.36 1.80
C LEU A 12 -6.09 -2.98 1.31
N ARG A 13 -6.04 -1.95 2.16
CA ARG A 13 -6.42 -0.58 1.78
C ARG A 13 -5.42 0.04 0.81
N CYS A 14 -4.13 -0.16 1.05
CA CYS A 14 -3.07 0.29 0.14
C CYS A 14 -3.18 -0.38 -1.23
N ALA A 15 -3.33 -1.72 -1.28
CA ALA A 15 -3.52 -2.46 -2.52
C ALA A 15 -4.75 -1.97 -3.32
N ARG A 16 -5.86 -1.65 -2.63
CA ARG A 16 -7.04 -1.07 -3.29
C ARG A 16 -6.76 0.29 -3.90
N ALA A 17 -5.98 1.15 -3.24
CA ALA A 17 -5.59 2.45 -3.77
C ALA A 17 -4.69 2.29 -5.00
N LEU A 18 -3.65 1.45 -4.92
CA LEU A 18 -2.75 1.14 -6.04
C LEU A 18 -3.49 0.62 -7.28
N ARG A 19 -4.50 -0.24 -7.10
CA ARG A 19 -5.34 -0.71 -8.21
C ARG A 19 -6.20 0.40 -8.83
N ARG A 20 -6.81 1.23 -7.99
CA ARG A 20 -7.72 2.29 -8.45
C ARG A 20 -7.00 3.38 -9.23
N HIS A 21 -5.79 3.73 -8.79
CA HIS A 21 -5.05 4.88 -9.29
C HIS A 21 -3.92 4.48 -10.25
N GLY A 22 -3.22 3.37 -9.99
CA GLY A 22 -2.09 2.91 -10.81
C GLY A 22 -2.42 1.84 -11.84
N GLY A 23 -3.69 1.40 -11.94
CA GLY A 23 -4.11 0.40 -12.94
C GLY A 23 -3.52 -1.00 -12.77
N MET A 24 -2.88 -1.27 -11.62
CA MET A 24 -2.22 -2.55 -11.35
C MET A 24 -3.21 -3.73 -11.27
N SER A 25 -2.74 -4.92 -11.66
CA SER A 25 -3.47 -6.16 -11.40
C SER A 25 -3.58 -6.43 -9.88
N LEU A 26 -4.56 -7.24 -9.47
CA LEU A 26 -4.77 -7.54 -8.04
C LEU A 26 -3.52 -8.12 -7.37
N ARG A 27 -2.82 -9.02 -8.06
CA ARG A 27 -1.61 -9.67 -7.54
C ARG A 27 -0.47 -8.67 -7.37
N GLN A 28 -0.18 -7.89 -8.41
CA GLN A 28 0.87 -6.86 -8.36
C GLN A 28 0.61 -5.83 -7.28
N ALA A 29 -0.63 -5.32 -7.18
CA ALA A 29 -0.98 -4.35 -6.16
C ALA A 29 -0.86 -4.90 -4.74
N TRP A 30 -1.10 -6.20 -4.55
CA TRP A 30 -0.94 -6.84 -3.24
C TRP A 30 0.54 -6.95 -2.86
N ASP A 31 1.38 -7.39 -3.79
CA ASP A 31 2.82 -7.54 -3.56
C ASP A 31 3.46 -6.17 -3.24
N VAL A 32 3.12 -5.13 -4.01
CA VAL A 32 3.58 -3.74 -3.76
C VAL A 32 3.02 -3.21 -2.44
N ALA A 33 1.76 -3.46 -2.11
CA ALA A 33 1.20 -3.00 -0.84
C ALA A 33 1.86 -3.64 0.40
N GLN A 34 2.44 -4.84 0.26
CA GLN A 34 3.22 -5.45 1.34
C GLN A 34 4.52 -4.70 1.59
N SER A 35 5.25 -4.33 0.53
CA SER A 35 6.45 -3.50 0.67
C SER A 35 6.13 -2.10 1.18
N CYS A 36 5.04 -1.49 0.72
CA CYS A 36 4.59 -0.17 1.21
C CYS A 36 4.29 -0.19 2.72
N HIS A 37 3.71 -1.28 3.24
CA HIS A 37 3.46 -1.38 4.67
C HIS A 37 4.77 -1.34 5.47
N ASP A 38 5.78 -2.07 5.00
CA ASP A 38 7.03 -2.23 5.75
C ASP A 38 7.91 -0.96 5.70
N GLN A 39 7.76 -0.16 4.65
CA GLN A 39 8.46 1.12 4.49
C GLN A 39 7.71 2.27 5.19
N TYR A 40 6.44 2.48 4.86
CA TYR A 40 5.74 3.72 5.21
C TYR A 40 4.91 3.63 6.50
N ALA A 41 4.47 2.44 6.91
CA ALA A 41 3.58 2.34 8.08
C ALA A 41 4.29 2.69 9.40
N ALA A 42 5.59 2.42 9.49
CA ALA A 42 6.42 2.81 10.63
C ALA A 42 6.66 4.33 10.70
N GLU A 43 6.65 4.99 9.55
CA GLU A 43 6.77 6.45 9.40
C GLU A 43 5.44 7.18 9.64
N GLY A 44 4.36 6.43 9.90
CA GLY A 44 3.04 6.97 10.25
C GLY A 44 2.14 7.26 9.05
N PHE A 45 2.52 6.82 7.84
CA PHE A 45 1.70 7.04 6.65
C PHE A 45 0.37 6.28 6.71
N SER A 46 -0.65 6.90 6.13
CA SER A 46 -1.88 6.18 5.82
C SER A 46 -1.66 5.24 4.61
N PRO A 47 -2.46 4.16 4.47
CA PRO A 47 -2.37 3.27 3.31
C PRO A 47 -2.55 3.97 1.96
N THR A 48 -3.33 5.05 1.94
CA THR A 48 -3.59 5.82 0.73
C THR A 48 -2.39 6.70 0.39
N ASP A 49 -1.82 7.39 1.37
CA ASP A 49 -0.66 8.27 1.16
C ASP A 49 0.56 7.45 0.72
N ALA A 50 0.79 6.30 1.35
CA ALA A 50 1.84 5.37 0.95
C ALA A 50 1.66 4.85 -0.49
N ALA A 51 0.42 4.61 -0.92
CA ALA A 51 0.15 4.23 -2.30
C ALA A 51 0.45 5.38 -3.28
N TRP A 52 0.13 6.63 -2.92
CA TRP A 52 0.46 7.80 -3.73
C TRP A 52 1.96 8.00 -3.85
N GLU A 53 2.69 7.92 -2.75
CA GLU A 53 4.14 8.04 -2.70
C GLU A 53 4.82 6.98 -3.58
N GLU A 54 4.36 5.73 -3.47
CA GLU A 54 4.85 4.65 -4.32
C GLU A 54 4.54 4.91 -5.80
N MET A 55 3.35 5.39 -6.14
CA MET A 55 3.01 5.69 -7.54
C MET A 55 3.79 6.89 -8.10
N SER A 56 4.07 7.92 -7.30
CA SER A 56 4.90 9.05 -7.74
C SER A 56 6.31 8.61 -8.08
N TYR A 57 6.91 7.72 -7.27
CA TYR A 57 8.24 7.18 -7.53
C TYR A 57 8.34 6.43 -8.87
N TRP A 58 7.25 5.83 -9.34
CA TRP A 58 7.22 5.08 -10.62
C TRP A 58 6.87 5.96 -11.83
N SER A 59 6.41 7.20 -11.60
CA SER A 59 6.07 8.16 -12.64
C SER A 59 7.24 9.09 -13.01
N GLU A 60 8.31 9.07 -12.23
CA GLU A 60 9.59 9.77 -12.47
C GLU A 60 10.56 8.91 -13.29
#